data_AF-A0A6L7NBK2-F1
#
_entry.id   AF-A0A6L7NBK2-F1
#
_cell.length_a   1.000
_cell.length_b   1.000
_cell.length_c   1.000
_cell.angle_alpha   90.00
_cell.angle_beta   90.00
_cell.angle_gamma   90.00
#
_symmetry.space_group_name_H-M   'P 1'
#
loop_
_entity.id
_entity.type
_entity.pdbx_description
1 polymer ?
#
loop_
_entity_poly.entity_id
_entity_poly.type
_entity_poly.pdbx_seq_one_letter_code
_entity_poly.pdbx_strand_id
1 'polypeptide(L)'
;MMPASSAPTSRRVVTVRATGGIVRSRLAALGGAFHYPESRVSGRKMMPDHAPDATAGLRAPARIHSRVLGAHSGLSAKQPGVTSGAPDVDLRTDLDVAIAAARAGARVVRPSFGRDIDPDLKSVVDPVTEVDRAAEAAIREVLTAMRPEDEVLGEEGGGQTEAVGRRWIVDPLDGTVNFLHGHPHVSTSVGLWDGDEPVAGVVVDVMRGEMFTAARGQGAHLDGRPIRVSSKTRLQECLVGTGFPYDRHLNGPAYTAAAGEVMKRARDIRRLGSAALDFAWVACGRFDGFWEFGIYPWDVAAGLLLVEEAGGLTADMTTSPATVDSTHFIIAGPGIFEPLVDLIRSVAPPHVRAGT
;
A
#
# COMPACT_ATOMS: atom_id res chain seq x y z
N MET A 1 1.54 -64.41 -43.22
CA MET A 1 2.32 -64.57 -41.98
C MET A 1 1.45 -64.02 -40.84
N MET A 2 1.17 -64.86 -39.85
CA MET A 2 0.20 -64.72 -38.73
C MET A 2 0.64 -63.68 -37.65
N PRO A 3 -0.22 -63.33 -36.64
CA PRO A 3 -0.55 -61.95 -36.24
C PRO A 3 -0.34 -61.64 -34.74
N ALA A 4 -0.79 -60.46 -34.27
CA ALA A 4 -1.42 -60.14 -32.95
C ALA A 4 -1.33 -58.61 -32.71
N SER A 5 -2.22 -57.90 -32.03
CA SER A 5 -3.53 -58.12 -31.41
C SER A 5 -4.04 -56.72 -31.05
N SER A 6 -5.27 -56.38 -31.42
CA SER A 6 -5.95 -55.13 -31.06
C SER A 6 -7.05 -55.43 -30.03
N ALA A 7 -7.02 -54.74 -28.89
CA ALA A 7 -8.12 -54.70 -27.92
C ALA A 7 -8.61 -53.26 -27.72
N PRO A 8 -9.92 -52.96 -27.75
CA PRO A 8 -10.46 -51.62 -27.54
C PRO A 8 -10.89 -51.42 -26.08
N THR A 9 -10.48 -50.30 -25.48
CA THR A 9 -10.94 -49.87 -24.15
C THR A 9 -12.22 -49.04 -24.30
N SER A 10 -13.35 -49.62 -23.92
CA SER A 10 -14.67 -48.99 -23.89
C SER A 10 -14.78 -47.92 -22.81
N ARG A 11 -15.16 -46.70 -23.18
CA ARG A 11 -15.66 -45.65 -22.27
C ARG A 11 -16.96 -46.11 -21.62
N ARG A 12 -17.00 -46.19 -20.29
CA ARG A 12 -18.26 -46.34 -19.52
C ARG A 12 -18.87 -44.97 -19.31
N VAL A 13 -20.02 -44.74 -19.95
CA VAL A 13 -20.97 -43.69 -19.62
C VAL A 13 -21.77 -44.17 -18.41
N VAL A 14 -21.70 -43.44 -17.30
CA VAL A 14 -22.57 -43.66 -16.15
C VAL A 14 -23.75 -42.71 -16.26
N THR A 15 -24.88 -43.25 -16.69
CA THR A 15 -26.18 -42.58 -16.69
C THR A 15 -26.81 -42.74 -15.30
N VAL A 16 -26.90 -41.66 -14.52
CA VAL A 16 -27.70 -41.64 -13.30
C VAL A 16 -29.11 -41.17 -13.66
N ARG A 17 -30.08 -42.07 -13.50
CA ARG A 17 -31.52 -41.79 -13.67
C ARG A 17 -32.03 -40.94 -12.50
N ALA A 18 -32.78 -39.89 -12.83
CA ALA A 18 -33.57 -39.11 -11.90
C ALA A 18 -34.83 -39.90 -11.46
N THR A 19 -35.02 -40.03 -10.16
CA THR A 19 -36.28 -40.44 -9.54
C THR A 19 -36.86 -39.25 -8.78
N GLY A 20 -38.10 -38.89 -9.11
CA GLY A 20 -38.83 -37.80 -8.49
C GLY A 20 -39.26 -38.09 -7.05
N GLY A 21 -39.34 -37.03 -6.26
CA GLY A 21 -39.91 -37.02 -4.91
C GLY A 21 -40.33 -35.59 -4.55
N ILE A 22 -41.63 -35.35 -4.52
CA ILE A 22 -42.28 -34.10 -4.13
C ILE A 22 -42.18 -33.96 -2.61
N VAL A 23 -41.66 -32.85 -2.11
CA VAL A 23 -41.95 -32.37 -0.75
C VAL A 23 -42.34 -30.89 -0.81
N ARG A 24 -43.62 -30.65 -0.53
CA ARG A 24 -44.17 -29.33 -0.20
C ARG A 24 -43.96 -29.10 1.31
N SER A 25 -43.53 -27.91 1.71
CA SER A 25 -43.88 -27.36 3.02
C SER A 25 -44.06 -25.83 2.93
N ARG A 26 -45.06 -25.36 3.69
CA ARG A 26 -45.70 -24.04 3.62
C ARG A 26 -45.08 -23.02 4.59
N LEU A 27 -45.32 -21.75 4.24
CA LEU A 27 -45.32 -20.50 5.02
C LEU A 27 -45.62 -20.59 6.54
N ALA A 28 -44.96 -19.71 7.31
CA ALA A 28 -45.51 -18.65 8.20
C ALA A 28 -44.33 -17.75 8.64
N ALA A 29 -44.26 -16.42 8.47
CA ALA A 29 -45.15 -15.29 8.78
C ALA A 29 -45.33 -15.02 10.29
N LEU A 30 -44.40 -14.27 10.88
CA LEU A 30 -44.54 -13.40 12.06
C LEU A 30 -43.52 -12.26 11.84
N GLY A 31 -43.83 -10.97 11.75
CA GLY A 31 -44.89 -10.22 12.43
C GLY A 31 -44.30 -9.63 13.72
N GLY A 32 -43.59 -8.51 13.63
CA GLY A 32 -42.97 -7.86 14.79
C GLY A 32 -42.49 -6.45 14.47
N ALA A 33 -43.43 -5.50 14.53
CA ALA A 33 -43.12 -4.08 14.57
C ALA A 33 -42.44 -3.74 15.90
N PHE A 34 -41.31 -3.04 15.86
CA PHE A 34 -40.81 -2.29 17.00
C PHE A 34 -40.65 -0.82 16.60
N HIS A 35 -41.34 0.01 17.36
CA HIS A 35 -41.42 1.46 17.29
C HIS A 35 -40.70 2.04 18.51
N TYR A 36 -40.40 3.35 18.46
CA TYR A 36 -39.91 4.30 19.48
C TYR A 36 -38.43 4.73 19.38
N PRO A 37 -38.11 6.01 19.70
CA PRO A 37 -38.82 7.24 19.36
C PRO A 37 -37.93 8.38 18.84
N GLU A 38 -38.57 9.39 18.21
CA GLU A 38 -38.04 10.74 18.10
C GLU A 38 -38.13 11.49 19.44
N SER A 39 -37.07 12.21 19.83
CA SER A 39 -37.16 13.32 20.78
C SER A 39 -36.19 14.46 20.45
N ARG A 40 -36.78 15.50 19.83
CA ARG A 40 -36.67 16.94 20.12
C ARG A 40 -35.31 17.57 20.45
N VAL A 41 -34.94 18.45 19.51
CA VAL A 41 -34.28 19.76 19.60
C VAL A 41 -34.35 20.49 20.95
N SER A 42 -33.19 20.95 21.44
CA SER A 42 -32.92 22.27 22.06
C SER A 42 -31.39 22.40 22.17
N GLY A 43 -30.66 23.48 21.88
CA GLY A 43 -30.93 24.85 21.48
C GLY A 43 -29.65 25.67 21.77
N ARG A 44 -29.27 26.57 20.83
CA ARG A 44 -28.27 27.68 20.95
C ARG A 44 -26.80 27.26 21.18
N LYS A 45 -25.79 27.91 20.56
CA LYS A 45 -25.60 29.36 20.43
C LYS A 45 -24.58 29.68 19.30
N MET A 46 -24.85 30.74 18.55
CA MET A 46 -24.01 31.35 17.52
C MET A 46 -22.84 32.19 18.09
N MET A 47 -21.67 32.08 17.42
CA MET A 47 -20.74 33.13 16.91
C MET A 47 -19.94 34.05 17.89
N PRO A 48 -18.84 34.72 17.45
CA PRO A 48 -18.38 34.97 16.06
C PRO A 48 -16.87 34.78 15.73
N ASP A 49 -16.62 34.87 14.42
CA ASP A 49 -15.36 35.11 13.70
C ASP A 49 -14.54 36.29 14.20
N HIS A 50 -13.20 36.21 14.07
CA HIS A 50 -12.34 37.37 13.77
C HIS A 50 -10.98 36.96 13.16
N ALA A 51 -10.77 37.41 11.91
CA ALA A 51 -9.51 37.85 11.30
C ALA A 51 -9.90 39.05 10.38
N PRO A 52 -9.01 39.93 9.86
CA PRO A 52 -7.58 39.74 9.58
C PRO A 52 -6.68 40.99 9.79
N ASP A 53 -5.39 40.86 9.43
CA ASP A 53 -4.41 41.83 8.84
C ASP A 53 -2.99 41.56 9.40
N ALA A 54 -1.86 41.82 8.77
CA ALA A 54 -1.42 42.04 7.39
C ALA A 54 0.11 42.21 7.43
N THR A 55 0.79 41.77 6.36
CA THR A 55 2.03 42.35 5.76
C THR A 55 3.23 42.74 6.64
N ALA A 56 4.42 42.18 6.31
CA ALA A 56 5.53 42.88 5.64
C ALA A 56 6.92 42.33 6.08
N GLY A 57 7.84 42.17 5.11
CA GLY A 57 9.29 42.21 5.41
C GLY A 57 10.20 41.28 4.61
N LEU A 58 10.38 41.57 3.32
CA LEU A 58 11.53 41.10 2.53
C LEU A 58 12.85 41.66 3.09
N ARG A 59 13.91 40.84 3.16
CA ARG A 59 15.31 41.25 2.88
C ARG A 59 16.24 40.04 2.75
N ALA A 60 16.97 39.99 1.65
CA ALA A 60 18.12 39.12 1.39
C ALA A 60 19.40 40.02 1.25
N PRO A 61 20.61 39.48 0.96
CA PRO A 61 21.70 39.37 1.93
C PRO A 61 22.93 40.25 1.60
N ALA A 62 23.83 40.42 2.57
CA ALA A 62 25.10 41.11 2.37
C ALA A 62 26.25 40.09 2.16
N ARG A 63 26.93 40.21 1.02
CA ARG A 63 28.26 39.63 0.74
C ARG A 63 29.35 40.53 1.32
N ILE A 64 30.40 39.97 1.93
CA ILE A 64 31.71 40.64 2.01
C ILE A 64 32.84 39.63 1.72
N HIS A 65 33.82 40.18 1.00
CA HIS A 65 34.97 39.60 0.32
C HIS A 65 36.16 39.16 1.19
N SER A 66 36.81 38.08 0.71
CA SER A 66 38.25 37.79 0.57
C SER A 66 39.35 38.63 1.26
N ARG A 67 40.34 37.92 1.84
CA ARG A 67 41.82 38.15 1.81
C ARG A 67 42.47 36.88 2.43
N VAL A 68 43.29 36.04 1.80
CA VAL A 68 44.58 36.14 1.08
C VAL A 68 45.83 36.23 2.00
N LEU A 69 46.62 35.15 1.90
CA LEU A 69 48.09 34.94 2.04
C LEU A 69 48.78 34.85 3.42
N GLY A 70 49.63 33.82 3.54
CA GLY A 70 50.78 33.79 4.46
C GLY A 70 51.37 32.40 4.67
N ALA A 71 52.42 32.05 3.92
CA ALA A 71 53.20 30.81 4.05
C ALA A 71 54.32 30.92 5.10
N HIS A 72 54.68 29.82 5.78
CA HIS A 72 55.99 29.13 5.67
C HIS A 72 56.38 28.28 6.91
N SER A 73 57.05 27.17 6.58
CA SER A 73 58.12 26.44 7.30
C SER A 73 57.82 25.66 8.60
N GLY A 74 57.60 24.36 8.43
CA GLY A 74 58.47 23.25 8.86
C GLY A 74 58.93 23.16 10.31
N LEU A 75 58.51 22.08 11.00
CA LEU A 75 59.27 21.39 12.06
C LEU A 75 58.72 19.96 12.30
N SER A 76 59.61 19.00 12.08
CA SER A 76 59.83 17.69 12.73
C SER A 76 58.66 16.78 13.15
N ALA A 77 58.81 15.52 12.71
CA ALA A 77 58.00 14.34 13.00
C ALA A 77 57.80 14.02 14.49
N LYS A 78 56.57 13.61 14.80
CA LYS A 78 56.22 12.55 15.76
C LYS A 78 54.89 11.96 15.30
N GLN A 79 54.88 10.68 14.90
CA GLN A 79 53.64 9.93 14.72
C GLN A 79 53.05 9.60 16.10
N PRO A 80 51.79 9.96 16.40
CA PRO A 80 50.99 9.28 17.39
C PRO A 80 50.17 8.18 16.69
N GLY A 81 50.10 7.02 17.33
CA GLY A 81 49.60 5.76 16.77
C GLY A 81 48.26 5.84 16.07
N VAL A 82 48.14 5.04 15.01
CA VAL A 82 46.89 4.62 14.41
C VAL A 82 46.10 3.85 15.48
N THR A 83 45.20 4.54 16.18
CA THR A 83 44.02 3.89 16.75
C THR A 83 43.01 3.78 15.62
N SER A 84 43.12 2.72 14.82
CA SER A 84 42.12 2.34 13.84
C SER A 84 40.88 1.86 14.57
N GLY A 85 39.80 2.63 14.42
CA GLY A 85 38.48 2.30 14.93
C GLY A 85 37.54 3.47 14.72
N ALA A 86 37.58 4.13 13.55
CA ALA A 86 36.42 4.87 13.11
C ALA A 86 35.30 3.82 12.95
N PRO A 87 34.08 4.07 13.46
CA PRO A 87 32.96 3.19 13.17
C PRO A 87 32.86 3.05 11.65
N ASP A 88 32.69 1.81 11.19
CA ASP A 88 32.52 1.51 9.77
C ASP A 88 31.31 2.31 9.28
N VAL A 89 31.55 3.40 8.54
CA VAL A 89 30.48 4.29 8.09
C VAL A 89 29.75 3.54 6.97
N ASP A 90 28.53 3.10 7.24
CA ASP A 90 27.70 2.49 6.21
C ASP A 90 27.40 3.53 5.12
N LEU A 91 28.04 3.39 3.96
CA LEU A 91 27.88 4.27 2.81
C LEU A 91 26.58 4.01 2.02
N ARG A 92 25.83 2.94 2.35
CA ARG A 92 24.57 2.62 1.67
C ARG A 92 23.52 3.66 2.00
N THR A 93 22.82 4.12 0.97
CA THR A 93 21.67 5.01 1.15
C THR A 93 20.49 4.26 1.77
N ASP A 94 19.51 4.99 2.32
CA ASP A 94 18.27 4.37 2.80
C ASP A 94 17.53 3.62 1.69
N LEU A 95 17.61 4.10 0.45
CA LEU A 95 17.03 3.39 -0.69
C LEU A 95 17.75 2.07 -0.99
N ASP A 96 19.09 2.03 -0.87
CA ASP A 96 19.86 0.80 -1.04
C ASP A 96 19.46 -0.27 0.00
N VAL A 97 19.24 0.16 1.25
CA VAL A 97 18.76 -0.71 2.34
C VAL A 97 17.34 -1.20 2.05
N ALA A 98 16.43 -0.33 1.63
CA ALA A 98 15.07 -0.69 1.26
C ALA A 98 15.03 -1.73 0.12
N ILE A 99 15.86 -1.53 -0.90
CA ILE A 99 16.00 -2.46 -2.04
C ILE A 99 16.52 -3.82 -1.57
N ALA A 100 17.53 -3.83 -0.70
CA ALA A 100 18.09 -5.07 -0.18
C ALA A 100 17.06 -5.86 0.64
N ALA A 101 16.29 -5.17 1.49
CA ALA A 101 15.26 -5.76 2.33
C ALA A 101 14.09 -6.31 1.50
N ALA A 102 13.52 -5.53 0.58
CA ALA A 102 12.42 -5.98 -0.28
C ALA A 102 12.81 -7.19 -1.15
N ARG A 103 14.04 -7.21 -1.68
CA ARG A 103 14.58 -8.36 -2.41
C ARG A 103 14.79 -9.60 -1.52
N ALA A 104 15.06 -9.43 -0.23
CA ALA A 104 15.14 -10.56 0.69
C ALA A 104 13.77 -11.23 0.86
N GLY A 105 12.71 -10.44 1.12
CA GLY A 105 11.34 -10.95 1.19
C GLY A 105 10.89 -11.62 -0.11
N ALA A 106 11.05 -10.94 -1.26
CA ALA A 106 10.66 -11.49 -2.56
C ALA A 106 11.38 -12.81 -2.92
N ARG A 107 12.62 -13.01 -2.47
CA ARG A 107 13.37 -14.27 -2.65
C ARG A 107 12.79 -15.43 -1.84
N VAL A 108 12.10 -15.15 -0.74
CA VAL A 108 11.38 -16.15 0.06
C VAL A 108 10.02 -16.47 -0.56
N VAL A 109 9.29 -15.43 -0.98
CA VAL A 109 7.94 -15.59 -1.56
C VAL A 109 7.97 -16.36 -2.88
N ARG A 110 8.85 -15.97 -3.82
CA ARG A 110 8.79 -16.47 -5.20
C ARG A 110 8.89 -18.00 -5.34
N PRO A 111 9.83 -18.71 -4.69
CA PRO A 111 9.92 -20.16 -4.80
C PRO A 111 8.74 -20.89 -4.16
N SER A 112 7.99 -20.21 -3.30
CA SER A 112 6.87 -20.79 -2.58
C SER A 112 5.53 -20.68 -3.33
N PHE A 113 5.47 -19.83 -4.35
CA PHE A 113 4.26 -19.61 -5.14
C PHE A 113 3.80 -20.90 -5.84
N GLY A 114 2.51 -21.23 -5.70
CA GLY A 114 1.91 -22.43 -6.28
C GLY A 114 2.19 -23.74 -5.52
N ARG A 115 2.84 -23.68 -4.35
CA ARG A 115 2.87 -24.80 -3.40
C ARG A 115 1.54 -24.91 -2.67
N ASP A 116 1.14 -26.13 -2.35
CA ASP A 116 0.04 -26.37 -1.41
C ASP A 116 0.53 -25.98 0.00
N ILE A 117 0.00 -24.88 0.52
CA ILE A 117 0.33 -24.32 1.83
C ILE A 117 -0.97 -24.15 2.59
N ASP A 118 -1.04 -24.76 3.78
CA ASP A 118 -2.16 -24.58 4.68
C ASP A 118 -2.04 -23.20 5.35
N PRO A 119 -3.03 -22.30 5.19
CA PRO A 119 -3.00 -21.00 5.87
C PRO A 119 -3.44 -21.14 7.33
N ASP A 120 -2.81 -20.34 8.18
CA ASP A 120 -3.40 -19.93 9.45
C ASP A 120 -4.37 -18.74 9.19
N LEU A 121 -5.27 -18.45 10.13
CA LEU A 121 -6.22 -17.34 10.01
C LEU A 121 -5.98 -16.31 11.12
N LYS A 122 -5.67 -15.06 10.76
CA LYS A 122 -5.68 -13.88 11.66
C LYS A 122 -7.10 -13.48 12.01
N SER A 123 -8.01 -13.59 11.04
CA SER A 123 -9.46 -13.40 11.21
C SER A 123 -10.25 -14.30 10.27
N VAL A 124 -11.59 -14.23 10.31
CA VAL A 124 -12.49 -15.06 9.47
C VAL A 124 -12.16 -14.99 7.98
N VAL A 125 -11.57 -13.88 7.51
CA VAL A 125 -11.31 -13.60 6.09
C VAL A 125 -9.85 -13.23 5.80
N ASP A 126 -8.98 -13.30 6.80
CA ASP A 126 -7.60 -12.79 6.72
C ASP A 126 -6.59 -13.93 6.98
N PRO A 127 -6.06 -14.56 5.92
CA PRO A 127 -5.12 -15.65 6.04
C PRO A 127 -3.68 -15.16 6.20
N VAL A 128 -2.88 -15.93 6.92
CA VAL A 128 -1.42 -15.78 7.02
C VAL A 128 -0.78 -17.15 6.80
N THR A 129 0.37 -17.19 6.14
CA THR A 129 1.09 -18.45 5.87
C THR A 129 2.46 -18.48 6.53
N GLU A 130 3.10 -19.65 6.50
CA GLU A 130 4.52 -19.77 6.84
C GLU A 130 5.42 -18.90 5.96
N VAL A 131 4.97 -18.56 4.74
CA VAL A 131 5.73 -17.77 3.77
C VAL A 131 5.74 -16.30 4.17
N ASP A 132 4.62 -15.73 4.62
CA ASP A 132 4.54 -14.35 5.12
C ASP A 132 5.54 -14.15 6.28
N ARG A 133 5.53 -15.06 7.26
CA ARG A 133 6.45 -15.03 8.42
C ARG A 133 7.91 -15.18 8.02
N ALA A 134 8.22 -16.10 7.10
CA ALA A 134 9.59 -16.32 6.64
C ALA A 134 10.11 -15.13 5.81
N ALA A 135 9.26 -14.51 4.99
CA ALA A 135 9.60 -13.32 4.23
C ALA A 135 9.82 -12.12 5.16
N GLU A 136 9.00 -11.93 6.19
CA GLU A 136 9.22 -10.86 7.18
C GLU A 136 10.51 -11.07 7.96
N ALA A 137 10.81 -12.30 8.37
CA ALA A 137 12.07 -12.61 9.06
C ALA A 137 13.29 -12.24 8.19
N ALA A 138 13.26 -12.55 6.89
CA ALA A 138 14.33 -12.20 5.96
C ALA A 138 14.47 -10.68 5.75
N ILE A 139 13.35 -9.95 5.70
CA ILE A 139 13.33 -8.48 5.64
C ILE A 139 13.95 -7.89 6.91
N ARG A 140 13.48 -8.32 8.09
CA ARG A 140 13.95 -7.85 9.39
C ARG A 140 15.43 -8.13 9.60
N GLU A 141 15.94 -9.30 9.18
CA GLU A 141 17.36 -9.62 9.26
C GLU A 141 18.22 -8.58 8.51
N VAL A 142 17.82 -8.20 7.30
CA VAL A 142 18.52 -7.15 6.53
C VAL A 142 18.45 -5.81 7.23
N LEU A 143 17.26 -5.40 7.68
CA LEU A 143 17.05 -4.11 8.33
C LEU A 143 17.82 -4.00 9.64
N THR A 144 17.74 -4.98 10.53
CA THR A 144 18.49 -4.99 11.79
C THR A 144 20.00 -5.03 11.57
N ALA A 145 20.49 -5.71 10.54
CA ALA A 145 21.92 -5.75 10.24
C ALA A 145 22.46 -4.41 9.69
N MET A 146 21.66 -3.67 8.91
CA MET A 146 22.10 -2.42 8.27
C MET A 146 21.70 -1.16 9.03
N ARG A 147 20.61 -1.21 9.80
CA ARG A 147 20.00 -0.09 10.53
C ARG A 147 19.51 -0.57 11.90
N PRO A 148 20.40 -0.99 12.81
CA PRO A 148 20.02 -1.55 14.11
C PRO A 148 19.32 -0.56 15.05
N GLU A 149 19.40 0.75 14.78
CA GLU A 149 18.78 1.81 15.58
C GLU A 149 17.38 2.20 15.09
N ASP A 150 17.02 1.85 13.84
CA ASP A 150 15.70 2.17 13.30
C ASP A 150 14.66 1.14 13.80
N GLU A 151 13.42 1.61 14.04
CA GLU A 151 12.32 0.71 14.41
C GLU A 151 11.78 -0.05 13.19
N VAL A 152 11.15 -1.20 13.41
CA VAL A 152 10.49 -1.98 12.35
C VAL A 152 9.07 -2.35 12.75
N LEU A 153 8.09 -1.85 11.99
CA LEU A 153 6.68 -2.22 12.04
C LEU A 153 6.37 -3.14 10.86
N GLY A 154 6.00 -4.38 11.14
CA GLY A 154 5.61 -5.36 10.12
C GLY A 154 4.22 -5.90 10.39
N GLU A 155 3.57 -6.39 9.33
CA GLU A 155 2.25 -7.00 9.40
C GLU A 155 2.19 -8.19 10.37
N GLU A 156 3.18 -9.10 10.35
CA GLU A 156 3.17 -10.34 11.13
C GLU A 156 3.90 -10.21 12.46
N GLY A 157 5.05 -9.54 12.46
CA GLY A 157 5.90 -9.37 13.63
C GLY A 157 5.49 -8.18 14.51
N GLY A 158 4.53 -7.37 14.06
CA GLY A 158 4.11 -6.15 14.74
C GLY A 158 5.23 -5.12 14.85
N GLY A 159 5.13 -4.26 15.85
CA GLY A 159 6.07 -3.17 16.10
C GLY A 159 5.39 -2.04 16.85
N GLN A 160 6.12 -0.98 17.15
CA GLN A 160 5.52 0.22 17.74
C GLN A 160 4.80 1.02 16.66
N THR A 161 3.51 1.24 16.87
CA THR A 161 2.69 2.10 15.99
C THR A 161 2.94 3.59 16.23
N GLU A 162 3.50 3.96 17.38
CA GLU A 162 3.79 5.35 17.78
C GLU A 162 5.30 5.60 17.91
N ALA A 163 6.07 5.13 16.92
CA ALA A 163 7.52 5.31 16.87
C ALA A 163 7.89 6.80 16.81
N VAL A 164 8.80 7.24 17.67
CA VAL A 164 9.39 8.59 17.58
C VAL A 164 10.66 8.50 16.75
N GLY A 165 10.58 8.96 15.49
CA GLY A 165 11.72 9.00 14.57
C GLY A 165 11.62 7.98 13.45
N ARG A 166 12.75 7.33 13.12
CA ARG A 166 12.88 6.48 11.94
C ARG A 166 12.28 5.09 12.14
N ARG A 167 11.37 4.72 11.23
CA ARG A 167 10.64 3.46 11.23
C ARG A 167 10.55 2.87 9.83
N TRP A 168 10.99 1.62 9.70
CA TRP A 168 10.72 0.77 8.56
C TRP A 168 9.35 0.13 8.71
N ILE A 169 8.50 0.27 7.70
CA ILE A 169 7.15 -0.27 7.66
C ILE A 169 7.10 -1.27 6.51
N VAL A 170 6.77 -2.53 6.81
CA VAL A 170 6.98 -3.64 5.88
C VAL A 170 5.74 -4.51 5.74
N ASP A 171 5.39 -4.82 4.50
CA ASP A 171 4.48 -5.91 4.15
C ASP A 171 5.31 -7.00 3.44
N PRO A 172 5.50 -8.17 4.07
CA PRO A 172 6.32 -9.23 3.52
C PRO A 172 5.68 -9.90 2.29
N LEU A 173 4.35 -9.92 2.20
CA LEU A 173 3.55 -10.60 1.18
C LEU A 173 2.17 -9.92 1.00
N ASP A 174 2.15 -8.80 0.30
CA ASP A 174 0.89 -8.14 -0.07
C ASP A 174 0.16 -9.01 -1.11
N GLY A 175 -1.10 -9.33 -0.80
CA GLY A 175 -1.93 -10.22 -1.61
C GLY A 175 -1.89 -11.69 -1.19
N THR A 176 -1.79 -12.01 0.10
CA THR A 176 -1.81 -13.40 0.62
C THR A 176 -2.97 -14.24 0.08
N VAL A 177 -4.17 -13.65 -0.09
CA VAL A 177 -5.32 -14.34 -0.73
C VAL A 177 -5.00 -14.73 -2.18
N ASN A 178 -4.36 -13.84 -2.95
CA ASN A 178 -3.93 -14.14 -4.32
C ASN A 178 -2.86 -15.24 -4.32
N PHE A 179 -1.89 -15.17 -3.40
CA PHE A 179 -0.84 -16.18 -3.25
C PHE A 179 -1.42 -17.57 -3.04
N LEU A 180 -2.33 -17.72 -2.08
CA LEU A 180 -2.99 -18.99 -1.75
C LEU A 180 -3.81 -19.58 -2.90
N HIS A 181 -4.36 -18.73 -3.78
CA HIS A 181 -5.15 -19.16 -4.93
C HIS A 181 -4.33 -19.26 -6.22
N GLY A 182 -3.00 -19.10 -6.16
CA GLY A 182 -2.14 -19.14 -7.34
C GLY A 182 -2.39 -18.00 -8.33
N HIS A 183 -2.95 -16.86 -7.90
CA HIS A 183 -3.12 -15.68 -8.72
C HIS A 183 -1.82 -14.84 -8.72
N PRO A 184 -1.15 -14.64 -9.88
CA PRO A 184 0.21 -14.09 -9.94
C PRO A 184 0.22 -12.55 -9.87
N HIS A 185 -0.30 -12.01 -8.77
CA HIS A 185 -0.37 -10.59 -8.48
C HIS A 185 -0.19 -10.39 -6.97
N VAL A 186 1.07 -10.45 -6.54
CA VAL A 186 1.50 -10.37 -5.14
C VAL A 186 2.80 -9.58 -5.07
N SER A 187 3.06 -8.91 -3.96
CA SER A 187 4.28 -8.11 -3.80
C SER A 187 4.92 -8.20 -2.42
N THR A 188 6.15 -7.69 -2.33
CA THR A 188 6.77 -7.32 -1.06
C THR A 188 6.93 -5.80 -1.04
N SER A 189 6.56 -5.16 0.07
CA SER A 189 6.58 -3.71 0.26
C SER A 189 7.47 -3.32 1.44
N VAL A 190 8.35 -2.34 1.26
CA VAL A 190 9.23 -1.80 2.30
C VAL A 190 9.27 -0.27 2.17
N GLY A 191 8.74 0.43 3.17
CA GLY A 191 8.79 1.88 3.29
C GLY A 191 9.61 2.32 4.51
N LEU A 192 10.34 3.42 4.40
CA LEU A 192 10.99 4.09 5.52
C LEU A 192 10.34 5.45 5.73
N TRP A 193 9.95 5.71 6.98
CA TRP A 193 9.40 6.97 7.44
C TRP A 193 10.25 7.52 8.58
N ASP A 194 10.42 8.84 8.64
CA ASP A 194 11.05 9.56 9.75
C ASP A 194 10.03 10.52 10.36
N GLY A 195 9.39 10.11 11.46
CA GLY A 195 8.13 10.72 11.91
C GLY A 195 7.06 10.63 10.82
N ASP A 196 6.48 11.78 10.47
CA ASP A 196 5.43 11.88 9.43
C ASP A 196 5.99 12.01 8.00
N GLU A 197 7.30 11.86 7.83
CA GLU A 197 7.97 12.12 6.57
C GLU A 197 8.42 10.83 5.85
N PRO A 198 7.86 10.47 4.69
CA PRO A 198 8.37 9.34 3.90
C PRO A 198 9.75 9.63 3.33
N VAL A 199 10.71 8.71 3.53
CA VAL A 199 12.12 8.86 3.13
C VAL A 199 12.47 7.99 1.92
N ALA A 200 12.12 6.70 1.97
CA ALA A 200 12.38 5.72 0.91
C ALA A 200 11.24 4.70 0.81
N GLY A 201 11.00 4.17 -0.39
CA GLY A 201 9.91 3.23 -0.65
C GLY A 201 10.26 2.28 -1.78
N VAL A 202 10.05 0.99 -1.54
CA VAL A 202 10.27 -0.08 -2.53
C VAL A 202 9.09 -1.04 -2.53
N VAL A 203 8.56 -1.32 -3.72
CA VAL A 203 7.57 -2.39 -3.96
C VAL A 203 8.12 -3.32 -5.03
N VAL A 204 8.08 -4.64 -4.78
CA VAL A 204 8.53 -5.66 -5.73
C VAL A 204 7.33 -6.51 -6.17
N ASP A 205 6.95 -6.44 -7.45
CA ASP A 205 6.07 -7.47 -8.04
C ASP A 205 6.86 -8.77 -8.13
N VAL A 206 6.57 -9.71 -7.24
CA VAL A 206 7.34 -10.94 -7.08
C VAL A 206 7.28 -11.81 -8.35
N MET A 207 6.14 -11.79 -9.04
CA MET A 207 5.87 -12.69 -10.16
C MET A 207 6.39 -12.14 -11.48
N ARG A 208 6.30 -10.83 -11.68
CA ARG A 208 6.84 -10.14 -12.88
C ARG A 208 8.31 -9.80 -12.73
N GLY A 209 8.83 -9.75 -11.50
CA GLY A 209 10.19 -9.32 -11.21
C GLY A 209 10.40 -7.82 -11.44
N GLU A 210 9.33 -7.04 -11.36
CA GLU A 210 9.35 -5.58 -11.50
C GLU A 210 9.62 -4.94 -10.13
N MET A 211 10.56 -3.99 -10.07
CA MET A 211 10.92 -3.29 -8.85
C MET A 211 10.64 -1.79 -8.99
N PHE A 212 9.70 -1.32 -8.16
CA PHE A 212 9.33 0.09 -8.05
C PHE A 212 10.10 0.69 -6.89
N THR A 213 10.77 1.82 -7.11
CA THR A 213 11.63 2.46 -6.11
C THR A 213 11.45 3.97 -6.11
N ALA A 214 11.41 4.57 -4.92
CA ALA A 214 11.46 6.01 -4.74
C ALA A 214 12.28 6.38 -3.51
N ALA A 215 12.98 7.51 -3.61
CA ALA A 215 13.56 8.21 -2.47
C ALA A 215 13.11 9.66 -2.54
N ARG A 216 12.86 10.27 -1.37
CA ARG A 216 12.35 11.64 -1.31
C ARG A 216 13.23 12.62 -2.09
N GLY A 217 12.59 13.40 -2.96
CA GLY A 217 13.22 14.39 -3.82
C GLY A 217 14.02 13.81 -4.99
N GLN A 218 13.99 12.49 -5.22
CA GLN A 218 14.78 11.81 -6.26
C GLN A 218 13.94 11.21 -7.39
N GLY A 219 12.62 11.28 -7.30
CA GLY A 219 11.70 10.71 -8.27
C GLY A 219 11.45 9.21 -8.08
N ALA A 220 10.36 8.74 -8.67
CA ALA A 220 10.00 7.33 -8.70
C ALA A 220 10.54 6.63 -9.95
N HIS A 221 10.91 5.35 -9.81
CA HIS A 221 11.49 4.54 -10.87
C HIS A 221 10.87 3.14 -10.91
N LEU A 222 10.81 2.55 -12.10
CA LEU A 222 10.53 1.13 -12.35
C LEU A 222 11.78 0.53 -13.02
N ASP A 223 12.41 -0.43 -12.36
CA ASP A 223 13.64 -1.08 -12.83
C ASP A 223 14.73 -0.08 -13.23
N GLY A 224 14.87 0.98 -12.41
CA GLY A 224 15.84 2.07 -12.62
C GLY A 224 15.44 3.10 -13.70
N ARG A 225 14.29 2.95 -14.36
CA ARG A 225 13.78 3.92 -15.32
C ARG A 225 12.77 4.87 -14.65
N PRO A 226 12.88 6.19 -14.84
CA PRO A 226 11.91 7.13 -14.26
C PRO A 226 10.48 6.83 -14.71
N ILE A 227 9.54 6.94 -13.79
CA ILE A 227 8.10 6.77 -14.04
C ILE A 227 7.33 8.03 -13.63
N ARG A 228 6.12 8.18 -14.18
CA ARG A 228 5.19 9.25 -13.82
C ARG A 228 3.77 8.70 -13.78
N VAL A 229 2.95 9.33 -12.94
CA VAL A 229 1.50 9.11 -12.95
C VAL A 229 0.88 9.49 -14.30
N SER A 230 -0.33 9.00 -14.54
CA SER A 230 -1.11 9.33 -15.72
C SER A 230 -1.42 10.83 -15.82
N SER A 231 -1.42 11.35 -17.05
CA SER A 231 -1.80 12.73 -17.36
C SER A 231 -3.26 12.87 -17.84
N LYS A 232 -4.07 11.81 -17.74
CA LYS A 232 -5.49 11.87 -18.13
C LYS A 232 -6.23 12.91 -17.27
N THR A 233 -7.20 13.59 -17.87
CA THR A 233 -7.99 14.66 -17.22
C THR A 233 -9.48 14.37 -17.17
N ARG A 234 -9.91 13.22 -17.69
CA ARG A 234 -11.32 12.84 -17.78
C ARG A 234 -11.54 11.47 -17.18
N LEU A 235 -12.34 11.40 -16.12
CA LEU A 235 -12.59 10.15 -15.40
C LEU A 235 -13.13 9.05 -16.34
N GLN A 236 -13.98 9.40 -17.30
CA GLN A 236 -14.53 8.47 -18.31
C GLN A 236 -13.49 7.80 -19.23
N GLU A 237 -12.24 8.24 -19.20
CA GLU A 237 -11.12 7.64 -19.93
C GLU A 237 -10.22 6.79 -19.04
N CYS A 238 -10.44 6.83 -17.73
CA CYS A 238 -9.55 6.32 -16.71
C CYS A 238 -9.85 4.88 -16.33
N LEU A 239 -8.79 4.11 -16.08
CA LEU A 239 -8.82 2.83 -15.39
C LEU A 239 -8.56 3.08 -13.90
N VAL A 240 -9.56 2.82 -13.06
CA VAL A 240 -9.49 3.09 -11.62
C VAL A 240 -9.36 1.79 -10.83
N GLY A 241 -8.30 1.66 -10.06
CA GLY A 241 -8.11 0.54 -9.12
C GLY A 241 -8.97 0.72 -7.86
N THR A 242 -9.28 -0.39 -7.18
CA THR A 242 -9.91 -0.37 -5.87
C THR A 242 -9.66 -1.66 -5.09
N GLY A 243 -9.76 -1.59 -3.77
CA GLY A 243 -9.82 -2.74 -2.88
C GLY A 243 -11.03 -2.69 -1.93
N PHE A 244 -11.19 -3.74 -1.12
CA PHE A 244 -12.33 -3.87 -0.22
C PHE A 244 -11.84 -4.30 1.16
N PRO A 245 -12.24 -3.61 2.24
CA PRO A 245 -11.73 -3.87 3.59
C PRO A 245 -12.13 -5.24 4.15
N TYR A 246 -11.49 -5.65 5.23
CA TYR A 246 -11.76 -6.93 5.91
C TYR A 246 -13.20 -7.05 6.45
N ASP A 247 -13.83 -5.92 6.82
CA ASP A 247 -15.22 -5.88 7.27
C ASP A 247 -16.24 -5.96 6.11
N ARG A 248 -15.81 -6.22 4.87
CA ARG A 248 -16.69 -6.36 3.68
C ARG A 248 -17.80 -7.39 3.84
N HIS A 249 -17.65 -8.37 4.72
CA HIS A 249 -18.71 -9.34 5.03
C HIS A 249 -19.87 -8.70 5.83
N LEU A 250 -19.61 -7.59 6.52
CA LEU A 250 -20.61 -6.78 7.23
C LEU A 250 -21.13 -5.64 6.34
N ASN A 251 -20.24 -4.97 5.62
CA ASN A 251 -20.51 -3.71 4.93
C ASN A 251 -20.47 -3.79 3.39
N GLY A 252 -20.45 -4.99 2.82
CA GLY A 252 -20.32 -5.25 1.37
C GLY A 252 -21.28 -4.48 0.46
N PRO A 253 -22.59 -4.35 0.78
CA PRO A 253 -23.51 -3.54 -0.01
C PRO A 253 -23.09 -2.06 -0.13
N ALA A 254 -22.49 -1.49 0.92
CA ALA A 254 -22.03 -0.10 0.91
C ALA A 254 -20.78 0.07 0.02
N TYR A 255 -19.81 -0.85 0.13
CA TYR A 255 -18.60 -0.81 -0.69
C TYR A 255 -18.87 -1.08 -2.17
N THR A 256 -19.76 -2.03 -2.48
CA THR A 256 -20.18 -2.31 -3.86
C THR A 256 -20.98 -1.17 -4.46
N ALA A 257 -21.78 -0.44 -3.66
CA ALA A 257 -22.45 0.77 -4.12
C ALA A 257 -21.44 1.87 -4.50
N ALA A 258 -20.41 2.10 -3.67
CA ALA A 258 -19.32 3.04 -3.98
C ALA A 258 -18.59 2.66 -5.28
N ALA A 259 -18.21 1.38 -5.44
CA ALA A 259 -17.61 0.87 -6.66
C ALA A 259 -18.53 1.02 -7.88
N GLY A 260 -19.85 0.83 -7.71
CA GLY A 260 -20.85 1.05 -8.74
C GLY A 260 -20.91 2.50 -9.22
N GLU A 261 -20.71 3.48 -8.33
CA GLU A 261 -20.66 4.90 -8.69
C GLU A 261 -19.39 5.27 -9.45
N VAL A 262 -18.25 4.65 -9.13
CA VAL A 262 -17.02 4.79 -9.91
C VAL A 262 -17.19 4.14 -11.29
N MET A 263 -17.76 2.94 -11.36
CA MET A 263 -18.02 2.22 -12.62
C MET A 263 -18.88 3.04 -13.60
N LYS A 264 -19.83 3.85 -13.11
CA LYS A 264 -20.66 4.72 -13.95
C LYS A 264 -19.90 5.89 -14.59
N ARG A 265 -18.74 6.27 -14.03
CA ARG A 265 -18.01 7.50 -14.39
C ARG A 265 -16.63 7.23 -14.96
N ALA A 266 -16.00 6.11 -14.59
CA ALA A 266 -14.70 5.67 -15.10
C ALA A 266 -14.86 4.91 -16.41
N ARG A 267 -13.76 4.70 -17.16
CA ARG A 267 -13.78 3.80 -18.32
C ARG A 267 -14.00 2.36 -17.88
N ASP A 268 -13.32 1.97 -16.82
CA ASP A 268 -13.34 0.63 -16.25
C ASP A 268 -12.75 0.64 -14.83
N ILE A 269 -12.99 -0.42 -14.06
CA ILE A 269 -12.47 -0.58 -12.70
C ILE A 269 -11.66 -1.87 -12.56
N ARG A 270 -10.67 -1.90 -11.67
CA ARG A 270 -9.89 -3.11 -11.34
C ARG A 270 -9.88 -3.32 -9.84
N ARG A 271 -10.03 -4.58 -9.43
CA ARG A 271 -9.77 -5.04 -8.07
C ARG A 271 -8.82 -6.20 -8.18
N LEU A 272 -7.53 -5.97 -7.94
CA LEU A 272 -6.48 -6.97 -8.16
C LEU A 272 -5.99 -7.63 -6.88
N GLY A 273 -6.15 -6.98 -5.72
CA GLY A 273 -5.92 -7.62 -4.42
C GLY A 273 -4.49 -7.60 -3.92
N SER A 274 -3.69 -6.63 -4.38
CA SER A 274 -2.41 -6.26 -3.80
C SER A 274 -2.37 -4.73 -3.77
N ALA A 275 -2.55 -4.14 -2.59
CA ALA A 275 -2.68 -2.70 -2.47
C ALA A 275 -1.35 -1.98 -2.77
N ALA A 276 -0.22 -2.52 -2.34
CA ALA A 276 1.10 -1.97 -2.64
C ALA A 276 1.37 -1.95 -4.16
N LEU A 277 0.94 -2.99 -4.89
CA LEU A 277 0.99 -2.99 -6.36
C LEU A 277 0.05 -1.98 -6.98
N ASP A 278 -1.15 -1.80 -6.43
CA ASP A 278 -2.11 -0.81 -6.94
C ASP A 278 -1.55 0.62 -6.81
N PHE A 279 -0.88 0.96 -5.70
CA PHE A 279 -0.14 2.22 -5.55
C PHE A 279 1.01 2.35 -6.57
N ALA A 280 1.84 1.31 -6.71
CA ALA A 280 2.93 1.29 -7.68
C ALA A 280 2.43 1.42 -9.13
N TRP A 281 1.27 0.85 -9.44
CA TRP A 281 0.64 0.92 -10.75
C TRP A 281 0.02 2.29 -11.03
N VAL A 282 -0.44 3.02 -10.01
CA VAL A 282 -0.77 4.45 -10.14
C VAL A 282 0.50 5.27 -10.41
N ALA A 283 1.57 5.04 -9.64
CA ALA A 283 2.84 5.76 -9.78
C ALA A 283 3.46 5.63 -11.18
N CYS A 284 3.23 4.53 -11.90
CA CYS A 284 3.68 4.35 -13.29
C CYS A 284 2.60 4.54 -14.37
N GLY A 285 1.41 5.04 -13.99
CA GLY A 285 0.33 5.36 -14.92
C GLY A 285 -0.35 4.15 -15.56
N ARG A 286 -0.16 2.94 -15.02
CA ARG A 286 -0.95 1.74 -15.40
C ARG A 286 -2.38 1.86 -14.90
N PHE A 287 -2.54 2.41 -13.70
CA PHE A 287 -3.81 2.95 -13.20
C PHE A 287 -3.77 4.46 -13.25
N ASP A 288 -4.95 5.05 -13.50
CA ASP A 288 -5.12 6.50 -13.54
C ASP A 288 -5.46 7.06 -12.15
N GLY A 289 -6.02 6.22 -11.28
CA GLY A 289 -6.25 6.46 -9.87
C GLY A 289 -6.62 5.18 -9.15
N PHE A 290 -6.65 5.24 -7.82
CA PHE A 290 -7.01 4.13 -6.94
C PHE A 290 -7.71 4.66 -5.69
N TRP A 291 -8.61 3.85 -5.13
CA TRP A 291 -9.22 4.12 -3.83
C TRP A 291 -9.48 2.84 -3.04
N GLU A 292 -9.26 2.90 -1.73
CA GLU A 292 -9.60 1.82 -0.80
C GLU A 292 -9.91 2.39 0.59
N PHE A 293 -10.81 1.70 1.31
CA PHE A 293 -11.15 2.02 2.70
C PHE A 293 -10.55 0.97 3.62
N GLY A 294 -10.10 1.37 4.81
CA GLY A 294 -9.72 0.46 5.89
C GLY A 294 -8.46 -0.33 5.58
N ILE A 295 -7.44 0.36 5.07
CA ILE A 295 -6.13 -0.20 4.71
C ILE A 295 -5.12 0.07 5.82
N TYR A 296 -4.11 -0.79 5.97
CA TYR A 296 -3.12 -0.69 7.03
C TYR A 296 -1.85 0.06 6.58
N PRO A 297 -1.05 0.58 7.53
CA PRO A 297 0.20 1.30 7.24
C PRO A 297 1.17 0.55 6.32
N TRP A 298 1.34 -0.77 6.51
CA TRP A 298 2.29 -1.58 5.74
C TRP A 298 1.90 -1.74 4.27
N ASP A 299 0.61 -1.72 3.96
CA ASP A 299 0.10 -1.80 2.59
C ASP A 299 0.46 -0.54 1.77
N VAL A 300 0.60 0.62 2.43
CA VAL A 300 0.66 1.94 1.77
C VAL A 300 1.99 2.67 1.94
N ALA A 301 2.78 2.36 2.98
CA ALA A 301 3.95 3.16 3.38
C ALA A 301 4.95 3.41 2.25
N ALA A 302 5.27 2.38 1.45
CA ALA A 302 6.13 2.53 0.27
C ALA A 302 5.39 3.17 -0.91
N GLY A 303 4.12 2.79 -1.09
CA GLY A 303 3.26 3.25 -2.18
C GLY A 303 3.03 4.76 -2.18
N LEU A 304 2.83 5.35 -1.00
CA LEU A 304 2.61 6.79 -0.85
C LEU A 304 3.76 7.60 -1.44
N LEU A 305 5.00 7.26 -1.06
CA LEU A 305 6.18 7.92 -1.61
C LEU A 305 6.33 7.70 -3.12
N LEU A 306 6.06 6.48 -3.60
CA LEU A 306 6.11 6.18 -5.04
C LEU A 306 5.16 7.08 -5.84
N VAL A 307 3.93 7.28 -5.36
CA VAL A 307 2.93 8.12 -6.01
C VAL A 307 3.36 9.59 -6.00
N GLU A 308 3.79 10.12 -4.86
CA GLU A 308 4.21 11.51 -4.74
C GLU A 308 5.43 11.83 -5.60
N GLU A 309 6.47 10.99 -5.56
CA GLU A 309 7.68 11.15 -6.35
C GLU A 309 7.44 10.95 -7.86
N ALA A 310 6.37 10.25 -8.24
CA ALA A 310 5.91 10.15 -9.63
C ALA A 310 5.09 11.38 -10.10
N GLY A 311 4.81 12.34 -9.21
CA GLY A 311 3.99 13.52 -9.47
C GLY A 311 2.49 13.31 -9.29
N GLY A 312 2.09 12.25 -8.56
CA GLY A 312 0.72 12.01 -8.14
C GLY A 312 0.35 12.78 -6.89
N LEU A 313 -0.93 12.68 -6.54
CA LEU A 313 -1.51 13.28 -5.34
C LEU A 313 -2.16 12.19 -4.51
N THR A 314 -2.10 12.35 -3.19
CA THR A 314 -2.62 11.43 -2.18
C THR A 314 -3.62 12.17 -1.28
N ALA A 315 -4.70 11.51 -0.87
CA ALA A 315 -5.65 12.03 0.08
C ALA A 315 -6.29 10.91 0.91
N ASP A 316 -6.69 11.27 2.11
CA ASP A 316 -7.68 10.55 2.91
C ASP A 316 -9.04 11.24 2.78
N MET A 317 -10.01 10.77 3.55
CA MET A 317 -11.32 11.36 3.72
C MET A 317 -11.28 12.77 4.31
N THR A 318 -10.28 13.10 5.15
CA THR A 318 -10.12 14.43 5.78
C THR A 318 -8.79 15.11 5.52
N THR A 319 -7.72 14.37 5.23
CA THR A 319 -6.38 14.92 5.02
C THR A 319 -5.98 14.87 3.55
N SER A 320 -5.15 15.83 3.14
CA SER A 320 -4.51 15.91 1.82
C SER A 320 -3.22 16.75 1.99
N PRO A 321 -2.01 16.17 1.87
CA PRO A 321 -1.73 14.77 1.54
C PRO A 321 -2.19 13.77 2.62
N ALA A 322 -2.36 12.50 2.23
CA ALA A 322 -2.56 11.41 3.18
C ALA A 322 -1.26 11.12 3.95
N THR A 323 -1.37 10.64 5.20
CA THR A 323 -0.20 10.19 5.97
C THR A 323 -0.17 8.67 6.05
N VAL A 324 0.88 8.09 6.62
CA VAL A 324 0.94 6.64 6.83
C VAL A 324 -0.06 6.13 7.86
N ASP A 325 -0.58 7.02 8.72
CA ASP A 325 -1.60 6.73 9.73
C ASP A 325 -3.03 6.95 9.21
N SER A 326 -3.19 7.45 7.98
CA SER A 326 -4.46 7.46 7.28
C SER A 326 -4.99 6.04 7.10
N THR A 327 -6.31 5.90 6.99
CA THR A 327 -6.96 4.57 6.88
C THR A 327 -7.80 4.41 5.63
N HIS A 328 -8.10 5.51 4.94
CA HIS A 328 -8.83 5.49 3.69
C HIS A 328 -8.01 6.29 2.68
N PHE A 329 -7.76 5.73 1.51
CA PHE A 329 -6.83 6.35 0.56
C PHE A 329 -7.49 6.57 -0.77
N ILE A 330 -7.19 7.73 -1.34
CA ILE A 330 -7.54 8.14 -2.69
C ILE A 330 -6.27 8.69 -3.30
N ILE A 331 -5.81 8.05 -4.37
CA ILE A 331 -4.59 8.45 -5.08
C ILE A 331 -4.87 8.57 -6.58
N ALA A 332 -4.27 9.55 -7.23
CA ALA A 332 -4.44 9.75 -8.67
C ALA A 332 -3.37 10.66 -9.28
N GLY A 333 -3.32 10.67 -10.62
CA GLY A 333 -2.68 11.74 -11.36
C GLY A 333 -3.41 13.09 -11.18
N PRO A 334 -2.72 14.25 -11.28
CA PRO A 334 -3.30 15.56 -11.00
C PRO A 334 -4.56 15.90 -11.80
N GLY A 335 -4.69 15.35 -13.02
CA GLY A 335 -5.79 15.66 -13.91
C GLY A 335 -7.16 15.12 -13.47
N ILE A 336 -7.20 14.08 -12.61
CA ILE A 336 -8.46 13.48 -12.13
C ILE A 336 -8.56 13.40 -10.60
N PHE A 337 -7.58 13.91 -9.86
CA PHE A 337 -7.52 13.81 -8.41
C PHE A 337 -8.77 14.40 -7.72
N GLU A 338 -9.05 15.70 -7.92
CA GLU A 338 -10.22 16.34 -7.29
C GLU A 338 -11.55 15.67 -7.68
N PRO A 339 -11.83 15.39 -8.98
CA PRO A 339 -13.03 14.64 -9.35
C PRO A 339 -13.16 13.27 -8.69
N LEU A 340 -12.05 12.55 -8.49
CA LEU A 340 -12.07 11.25 -7.84
C LEU A 340 -12.30 11.40 -6.34
N VAL A 341 -11.63 12.35 -5.68
CA VAL A 341 -11.81 12.65 -4.25
C VAL A 341 -13.26 13.02 -3.95
N ASP A 342 -13.84 13.94 -4.71
CA ASP A 342 -15.24 14.35 -4.56
C ASP A 342 -16.19 13.16 -4.73
N LEU A 343 -15.95 12.34 -5.76
CA LEU A 343 -16.75 11.15 -6.01
C LEU A 343 -16.68 10.19 -4.83
N ILE A 344 -15.48 9.78 -4.39
CA ILE A 344 -15.31 8.81 -3.32
C ILE A 344 -15.89 9.33 -2.00
N ARG A 345 -15.62 10.59 -1.65
CA ARG A 345 -16.21 11.20 -0.44
C ARG A 345 -17.73 11.23 -0.50
N SER A 346 -18.32 11.51 -1.66
CA SER A 346 -19.78 11.52 -1.85
C SER A 346 -20.46 10.14 -1.74
N VAL A 347 -19.71 9.06 -1.89
CA VAL A 347 -20.23 7.67 -1.83
C VAL A 347 -19.69 6.86 -0.65
N ALA A 348 -18.76 7.42 0.12
CA ALA A 348 -18.19 6.76 1.29
C ALA A 348 -19.30 6.34 2.29
N PRO A 349 -19.27 5.10 2.79
CA PRO A 349 -20.23 4.63 3.77
C PRO A 349 -20.25 5.49 5.06
N PRO A 350 -21.39 5.56 5.77
CA PRO A 350 -21.49 6.38 6.99
C PRO A 350 -20.43 6.07 8.05
N HIS A 351 -20.05 4.81 8.24
CA HIS A 351 -19.03 4.43 9.23
C HIS A 351 -17.62 4.86 8.83
N VAL A 352 -17.32 4.90 7.52
CA VAL A 352 -16.07 5.46 6.97
C VAL A 352 -16.03 6.98 7.19
N ARG A 353 -17.18 7.67 7.06
CA ARG A 353 -17.27 9.12 7.31
C ARG A 353 -17.32 9.51 8.80
N ALA A 354 -17.59 8.56 9.69
CA ALA A 354 -17.73 8.81 11.12
C ALA A 354 -16.43 8.56 11.89
N GLY A 355 -15.48 7.84 11.29
CA GLY A 355 -14.13 7.61 11.81
C GLY A 355 -13.11 8.69 11.43
N THR A 356 -13.58 9.81 10.85
CA THR A 356 -12.76 10.90 10.32
C THR A 356 -12.80 12.16 11.17
#